data_AF-A0A0S7WXQ3-F1
#
_entry.id   AF-A0A0S7WXQ3-F1
#
_cell.length_a   1.000
_cell.length_b   1.000
_cell.length_c   1.000
_cell.angle_alpha   90.00
_cell.angle_beta   90.00
_cell.angle_gamma   90.00
#
_symmetry.space_group_name_H-M   'P 1'
#
loop_
_entity.id
_entity.type
_entity.pdbx_description
1 polymer ?
#
loop_
_entity_poly.entity_id
_entity_poly.type
_entity_poly.pdbx_seq_one_letter_code
_entity_poly.pdbx_strand_id
1 'polypeptide(L)'
;MAEETQEVKTPVKKKGGWFQKIPFNVILSPGGIILVFLAIIIEILDLIPIPVIDQIWELPLEIFFIILFIIIVKPSIKSLIIPFVIERIPLVSDVAPTWAAKMFGIF
;
A
#
# COMPACT_ATOMS: atom_id res chain seq x y z
N MET A 1 23.06 32.97 -23.49
CA MET A 1 23.09 32.04 -22.34
C MET A 1 21.85 31.19 -22.49
N ALA A 2 21.97 30.02 -23.08
CA ALA A 2 20.83 29.16 -23.38
C ALA A 2 20.46 28.40 -22.10
N GLU A 3 19.27 28.66 -21.56
CA GLU A 3 18.69 27.83 -20.52
C GLU A 3 18.33 26.48 -21.16
N GLU A 4 19.12 25.46 -20.86
CA GLU A 4 18.74 24.07 -21.13
C GLU A 4 17.55 23.73 -20.24
N THR A 5 16.35 23.76 -20.83
CA THR A 5 15.14 23.18 -20.25
C THR A 5 15.39 21.69 -20.07
N GLN A 6 15.74 21.29 -18.84
CA GLN A 6 15.86 19.89 -18.48
C GLN A 6 14.47 19.24 -18.60
N GLU A 7 14.26 18.49 -19.67
CA GLU A 7 13.12 17.60 -19.79
C GLU A 7 13.14 16.62 -18.62
N VAL A 8 12.29 16.87 -17.63
CA VAL A 8 11.98 15.92 -16.58
C VAL A 8 11.33 14.71 -17.24
N LYS A 9 12.17 13.73 -17.60
CA LYS A 9 11.75 12.42 -18.09
C LYS A 9 10.85 11.79 -17.04
N THR A 10 9.55 11.95 -17.21
CA THR A 10 8.54 11.25 -16.42
C THR A 10 8.79 9.75 -16.61
N PRO A 11 9.04 8.98 -15.54
CA PRO A 11 9.26 7.56 -15.68
C PRO A 11 7.99 6.94 -16.28
N VAL A 12 8.18 6.31 -17.45
CA VAL A 12 7.16 5.59 -18.21
C VAL A 12 6.27 4.79 -17.26
N LYS A 13 4.98 5.18 -17.16
CA LYS A 13 3.95 4.41 -16.46
C LYS A 13 3.93 2.98 -17.04
N LYS A 14 4.59 2.03 -16.38
CA LYS A 14 4.38 0.61 -16.66
C LYS A 14 2.89 0.33 -16.40
N LYS A 15 2.17 -0.13 -17.43
CA LYS A 15 0.77 -0.57 -17.32
C LYS A 15 0.69 -1.69 -16.27
N GLY A 16 0.19 -1.37 -15.08
CA GLY A 16 0.10 -2.31 -13.96
C GLY A 16 -1.00 -3.36 -14.18
N GLY A 17 -0.59 -4.62 -14.24
CA GLY A 17 -1.48 -5.78 -14.23
C GLY A 17 -2.01 -6.10 -12.84
N TRP A 18 -2.31 -7.37 -12.59
CA TRP A 18 -2.74 -7.86 -11.27
C TRP A 18 -1.62 -7.78 -10.22
N PHE A 19 -0.36 -7.97 -10.65
CA PHE A 19 0.83 -8.04 -9.78
C PHE A 19 1.78 -6.87 -10.05
N GLN A 20 1.42 -5.67 -9.59
CA GLN A 20 2.23 -4.47 -9.81
C GLN A 20 3.18 -4.23 -8.64
N LYS A 21 4.48 -4.50 -8.85
CA LYS A 21 5.52 -4.11 -7.90
C LYS A 21 5.64 -2.59 -7.81
N ILE A 22 5.60 -2.07 -6.59
CA ILE A 22 5.88 -0.66 -6.33
C ILE A 22 7.39 -0.45 -6.44
N PRO A 23 7.85 0.55 -7.21
CA PRO A 23 9.27 0.81 -7.32
C PRO A 23 9.81 1.43 -6.01
N PHE A 24 10.99 1.00 -5.58
CA PHE A 24 11.59 1.38 -4.29
C PHE A 24 11.75 2.90 -4.09
N ASN A 25 11.97 3.65 -5.16
CA ASN A 25 12.03 5.11 -5.11
C ASN A 25 10.71 5.76 -4.67
N VAL A 26 9.57 5.12 -4.92
CA VAL A 26 8.26 5.58 -4.44
C VAL A 26 8.07 5.21 -2.97
N ILE A 27 8.49 4.00 -2.56
CA ILE A 27 8.44 3.56 -1.15
C ILE A 27 9.32 4.45 -0.26
N LEU A 28 10.52 4.79 -0.73
CA LEU A 28 11.48 5.64 -0.01
C LEU A 28 11.20 7.14 -0.16
N SER A 29 10.16 7.52 -0.90
CA SER A 29 9.73 8.92 -0.96
C SER A 29 9.11 9.33 0.39
N PRO A 30 9.06 10.64 0.73
CA PRO A 30 8.42 11.09 1.97
C PRO A 30 6.99 10.55 2.15
N GLY A 31 6.20 10.50 1.06
CA GLY A 31 4.86 9.92 1.08
C GLY A 31 4.85 8.40 1.27
N GLY A 32 5.77 7.70 0.60
CA GLY A 32 5.92 6.24 0.78
C GLY A 32 6.34 5.86 2.20
N ILE A 33 7.20 6.65 2.83
CA ILE A 33 7.60 6.45 4.23
C ILE A 33 6.40 6.64 5.16
N ILE A 34 5.57 7.66 4.94
CA ILE A 34 4.33 7.85 5.71
C ILE A 34 3.41 6.63 5.58
N LEU A 35 3.29 6.05 4.38
CA LEU A 35 2.52 4.82 4.17
C LEU A 35 3.12 3.64 4.94
N VAL A 36 4.44 3.47 4.92
CA VAL A 36 5.11 2.40 5.67
C VAL A 36 4.87 2.56 7.18
N PHE A 37 5.00 3.76 7.71
CA PHE A 37 4.71 4.03 9.13
C PHE A 37 3.25 3.75 9.48
N LEU A 38 2.31 4.21 8.65
CA LEU A 38 0.88 3.97 8.87
C LEU A 38 0.56 2.47 8.84
N ALA A 39 1.14 1.73 7.89
CA ALA A 39 0.97 0.28 7.78
C ALA A 39 1.47 -0.45 9.04
N ILE A 40 2.64 -0.06 9.57
CA ILE A 40 3.18 -0.63 10.80
C ILE A 40 2.28 -0.32 12.00
N ILE A 41 1.73 0.90 12.09
CA ILE A 41 0.81 1.27 13.18
C ILE A 41 -0.45 0.40 13.13
N ILE A 42 -1.02 0.19 11.94
CA ILE A 42 -2.21 -0.67 11.75
C ILE A 42 -1.90 -2.10 12.21
N GLU A 43 -0.76 -2.66 11.80
CA GLU A 43 -0.34 -4.01 12.20
C GLU A 43 -0.19 -4.14 13.72
N ILE A 44 0.41 -3.13 14.37
CA ILE A 44 0.60 -3.14 15.84
C ILE A 44 -0.75 -3.08 16.56
N LEU A 45 -1.72 -2.36 16.01
CA LEU A 45 -3.07 -2.28 16.58
C LEU A 45 -3.82 -3.61 16.41
N ASP A 46 -3.65 -4.27 15.27
CA ASP A 46 -4.27 -5.57 14.95
C ASP A 46 -3.72 -6.72 15.83
N LEU A 47 -2.48 -6.58 16.34
CA LEU A 47 -1.90 -7.53 17.30
C LEU A 47 -2.59 -7.54 18.67
N ILE A 48 -3.52 -6.63 18.95
CA ILE A 48 -4.26 -6.57 20.22
C ILE A 48 -5.60 -7.27 20.01
N PRO A 49 -5.75 -8.56 20.36
CA PRO A 49 -6.98 -9.30 20.06
C PRO A 49 -8.16 -8.79 20.91
N ILE A 50 -8.95 -7.86 20.37
CA ILE A 50 -10.18 -7.36 21.01
C ILE A 50 -11.37 -7.71 20.11
N PRO A 51 -12.04 -8.85 20.38
CA PRO A 51 -12.94 -9.54 19.44
C PRO A 51 -14.24 -8.81 19.02
N VAL A 52 -14.42 -7.54 19.40
CA VAL A 52 -15.59 -6.71 19.05
C VAL A 52 -15.19 -5.28 18.65
N ILE A 53 -14.02 -4.80 19.08
CA ILE A 53 -13.57 -3.43 18.85
C ILE A 53 -12.62 -3.36 17.65
N ASP A 54 -11.91 -4.45 17.33
CA ASP A 54 -10.97 -4.51 16.20
C ASP A 54 -11.58 -4.01 14.91
N GLN A 55 -12.66 -4.64 14.45
CA GLN A 55 -13.27 -4.28 13.16
C GLN A 55 -13.78 -2.83 13.07
N ILE A 56 -14.13 -2.20 14.20
CA ILE A 56 -14.62 -0.81 14.21
C ILE A 56 -13.47 0.19 13.99
N TRP A 57 -12.26 -0.13 14.44
CA TRP A 57 -11.09 0.75 14.37
C TRP A 57 -10.18 0.39 13.21
N GLU A 58 -10.02 -0.89 12.93
CA GLU A 58 -9.23 -1.45 11.85
C GLU A 58 -9.79 -1.03 10.49
N LEU A 59 -11.09 -1.20 10.25
CA LEU A 59 -11.70 -0.93 8.94
C LEU A 59 -11.56 0.55 8.49
N PRO A 60 -11.81 1.57 9.34
CA PRO A 60 -11.53 2.96 8.98
C PRO A 60 -10.05 3.23 8.71
N LEU A 61 -9.14 2.66 9.50
CA LEU A 61 -7.70 2.84 9.32
C LEU A 61 -7.21 2.19 8.03
N GLU A 62 -7.72 1.00 7.70
CA GLU A 62 -7.44 0.28 6.47
C GLU A 62 -7.93 1.07 5.25
N ILE A 63 -9.17 1.60 5.30
CA ILE A 63 -9.72 2.47 4.25
C ILE A 63 -8.85 3.72 4.08
N PHE A 64 -8.46 4.36 5.19
CA PHE A 64 -7.60 5.54 5.15
C PHE A 64 -6.24 5.23 4.53
N PHE A 65 -5.63 4.11 4.89
CA PHE A 65 -4.40 3.61 4.28
C PHE A 65 -4.56 3.40 2.77
N ILE A 66 -5.62 2.72 2.33
CA ILE A 66 -5.90 2.48 0.91
C ILE A 66 -6.05 3.80 0.14
N ILE A 67 -6.74 4.79 0.71
CA ILE A 67 -6.90 6.11 0.08
C ILE A 67 -5.54 6.78 -0.12
N LEU A 68 -4.71 6.85 0.92
CA LEU A 68 -3.37 7.43 0.83
C LEU A 68 -2.49 6.65 -0.15
N PHE A 69 -2.58 5.33 -0.13
CA PHE A 69 -1.85 4.43 -1.02
C PHE A 69 -2.19 4.73 -2.49
N ILE A 70 -3.48 4.88 -2.81
CA ILE A 70 -3.93 5.24 -4.16
C ILE A 70 -3.40 6.61 -4.58
N ILE A 71 -3.41 7.60 -3.69
CA ILE A 71 -2.97 8.97 -3.99
C ILE A 71 -1.47 9.05 -4.27
N ILE A 72 -0.66 8.38 -3.44
CA ILE A 72 0.81 8.48 -3.45
C ILE A 72 1.41 7.51 -4.46
N VAL A 73 1.03 6.24 -4.40
CA VAL A 73 1.62 5.16 -5.22
C VAL A 73 0.96 5.10 -6.59
N LYS A 74 -0.32 5.45 -6.69
CA LYS A 74 -1.14 5.34 -7.91
C LYS A 74 -1.03 3.93 -8.54
N PRO A 75 -1.26 2.87 -7.74
CA PRO A 75 -1.27 1.51 -8.25
C PRO A 75 -2.43 1.30 -9.22
N SER A 76 -2.36 0.24 -10.03
CA SER A 76 -3.50 -0.24 -10.79
C SER A 76 -4.60 -0.69 -9.84
N ILE A 77 -5.86 -0.31 -10.07
CA ILE A 77 -7.00 -0.78 -9.24
C ILE A 77 -7.04 -2.32 -9.21
N LYS A 78 -6.61 -2.97 -10.30
CA LYS A 78 -6.54 -4.44 -10.39
C LYS A 78 -5.59 -5.07 -9.36
N SER A 79 -4.51 -4.37 -8.98
CA SER A 79 -3.56 -4.87 -7.98
C SER A 79 -4.04 -4.65 -6.55
N LEU A 80 -5.16 -3.97 -6.33
CA LEU A 80 -5.78 -3.83 -5.00
C LEU A 80 -6.76 -4.96 -4.69
N ILE A 81 -7.30 -5.62 -5.72
CA ILE A 81 -8.34 -6.65 -5.57
C ILE A 81 -7.80 -7.90 -4.88
N ILE A 82 -6.65 -8.40 -5.31
CA ILE A 82 -6.07 -9.64 -4.75
C ILE A 82 -5.73 -9.47 -3.26
N PRO A 83 -4.98 -8.43 -2.84
CA PRO A 83 -4.70 -8.21 -1.43
C PRO A 83 -5.97 -8.06 -0.58
N PHE A 84 -6.98 -7.34 -1.09
CA PHE A 84 -8.26 -7.18 -0.38
C PHE A 84 -9.01 -8.50 -0.19
N VAL A 85 -9.00 -9.39 -1.19
CA VAL A 85 -9.62 -10.72 -1.06
C VAL A 85 -8.84 -11.61 -0.10
N ILE A 86 -7.51 -11.53 -0.12
CA ILE A 86 -6.64 -12.28 0.78
C ILE A 86 -6.85 -11.88 2.24
N GLU A 87 -7.00 -10.58 2.53
CA GLU A 87 -7.31 -10.06 3.87
C GLU A 87 -8.62 -10.61 4.46
N ARG A 88 -9.53 -11.10 3.62
CA ARG A 88 -10.79 -11.70 4.09
C ARG A 88 -10.67 -13.19 4.41
N ILE A 89 -9.50 -13.80 4.21
CA ILE A 89 -9.24 -15.20 4.54
C ILE A 89 -8.58 -15.24 5.94
N PRO A 90 -9.27 -15.73 6.98
CA PRO A 90 -8.78 -15.68 8.37
C PRO A 90 -7.41 -16.33 8.58
N LEU A 91 -7.08 -17.34 7.76
CA LEU A 91 -5.78 -18.03 7.84
C LEU A 91 -4.61 -17.22 7.28
N VAL A 92 -4.86 -16.26 6.38
CA VAL A 92 -3.81 -15.51 5.68
C VAL A 92 -3.60 -14.14 6.30
N SER A 93 -4.66 -13.52 6.82
CA SER A 93 -4.58 -12.30 7.65
C SER A 93 -3.69 -12.51 8.87
N ASP A 94 -3.74 -13.69 9.50
CA ASP A 94 -2.97 -13.98 10.72
C ASP A 94 -1.46 -14.20 10.50
N VAL A 95 -1.03 -14.47 9.26
CA VAL A 95 0.32 -15.00 8.98
C VAL A 95 1.21 -14.00 8.23
N ALA A 96 0.63 -13.04 7.51
CA ALA A 96 1.40 -12.09 6.73
C ALA A 96 0.82 -10.67 6.84
N PRO A 97 1.67 -9.66 7.08
CA PRO A 97 1.27 -8.27 6.96
C PRO A 97 0.84 -8.02 5.51
N THR A 98 -0.46 -7.95 5.26
CA THR A 98 -1.04 -7.83 3.92
C THR A 98 -0.66 -6.51 3.26
N TRP A 99 -0.32 -5.49 4.06
CA TRP A 99 0.31 -4.26 3.59
C TRP A 99 1.71 -4.48 2.97
N ALA A 100 2.50 -5.43 3.48
CA ALA A 100 3.81 -5.76 2.92
C ALA A 100 3.63 -6.44 1.56
N ALA A 101 2.59 -7.27 1.41
CA ALA A 101 2.23 -7.80 0.09
C ALA A 101 1.82 -6.69 -0.89
N LYS A 102 1.00 -5.73 -0.45
CA LYS A 102 0.61 -4.54 -1.23
C LYS A 102 1.82 -3.67 -1.62
N MET A 103 2.81 -3.52 -0.73
CA MET A 103 3.96 -2.64 -0.95
C MET A 103 5.12 -3.25 -1.72
N PHE A 104 5.41 -4.54 -1.50
CA PHE A 104 6.54 -5.24 -2.13
C PHE A 104 6.12 -6.07 -3.35
N GLY A 105 4.84 -6.07 -3.71
CA GLY A 105 4.30 -6.75 -4.89
C GLY A 105 4.47 -8.27 -4.82
N ILE A 106 4.19 -8.82 -3.63
CA ILE A 106 4.11 -10.27 -3.43
C ILE A 106 2.79 -10.81 -4.04
N PHE A 107 1.83 -9.93 -4.35
CA PHE A 107 0.69 -10.20 -5.24
C PHE A 107 0.34 -9.00 -6.15
#